data_AF-A0A9N9EAL9-F1
#
_entry.id   AF-A0A9N9EAL9-F1
#
_cell.length_a   1.000
_cell.length_b   1.000
_cell.length_c   1.000
_cell.angle_alpha   90.00
_cell.angle_beta   90.00
_cell.angle_gamma   90.00
#
_symmetry.space_group_name_H-M   'P 1'
#
loop_
_entity.id
_entity.type
_entity.pdbx_description
1 polymer ?
#
loop_
_entity_poly.entity_id
_entity_poly.type
_entity_poly.pdbx_seq_one_letter_code
_entity_poly.pdbx_strand_id
1 'polypeptide(L)' 'MGAPAKETSTENTTSESSTTKNSANTEAGLAKSKRYRIALGDVTPNNLGQLKRLNSVLFPVNYSERFYKDV' A
#
# COMPACT_ATOMS: atom_id res chain seq x y z
N MET A 1 -46.64 -4.42 9.96
CA MET A 1 -45.20 -4.53 10.31
C MET A 1 -44.45 -4.88 9.03
N GLY A 2 -44.25 -3.88 8.16
CA GLY A 2 -43.56 -4.05 6.88
C GLY A 2 -42.14 -3.52 6.99
N ALA A 3 -41.15 -4.32 6.61
CA ALA A 3 -39.76 -3.89 6.51
C ALA A 3 -39.53 -3.21 5.14
N PRO A 4 -38.82 -2.07 5.06
CA PRO A 4 -38.30 -1.57 3.80
C PRO A 4 -36.89 -2.14 3.54
N ALA A 5 -36.78 -2.97 2.50
CA ALA A 5 -35.50 -3.29 1.87
C ALA A 5 -34.94 -2.03 1.21
N LYS A 6 -33.70 -1.65 1.52
CA LYS A 6 -32.97 -0.62 0.76
C LYS A 6 -32.10 -1.27 -0.29
N GLU A 7 -32.33 -0.77 -1.49
CA GLU A 7 -31.84 -1.15 -2.81
C GLU A 7 -30.32 -1.11 -2.93
N THR A 8 -29.77 -2.19 -3.47
CA THR A 8 -28.46 -2.23 -4.12
C THR A 8 -28.57 -1.60 -5.50
N SER A 9 -27.79 -0.56 -5.79
CA SER A 9 -27.53 -0.11 -7.17
C SER A 9 -26.10 -0.46 -7.55
N THR A 10 -25.98 -1.41 -8.48
CA THR A 10 -24.77 -1.68 -9.27
C THR A 10 -24.89 -0.89 -10.58
N GLU A 11 -23.73 -0.62 -11.20
CA GLU A 11 -23.50 -0.27 -12.62
C GLU A 11 -23.20 1.21 -12.93
N ASN A 12 -21.92 1.45 -13.26
CA ASN A 12 -21.53 1.94 -14.58
C ASN A 12 -20.08 1.50 -14.83
N THR A 13 -19.85 0.54 -15.72
CA THR A 13 -19.62 0.70 -17.18
C THR A 13 -18.13 0.66 -17.49
N THR A 14 -17.73 -0.56 -17.85
CA THR A 14 -16.75 -0.91 -18.87
C THR A 14 -16.41 0.23 -19.84
N SER A 15 -15.17 0.71 -19.79
CA SER A 15 -14.50 1.30 -20.93
C SER A 15 -13.39 0.34 -21.38
N GLU A 16 -13.79 -0.63 -22.21
CA GLU A 16 -12.90 -1.35 -23.10
C GLU A 16 -12.59 -0.48 -24.32
N SER A 17 -11.31 -0.16 -24.52
CA SER A 17 -10.62 0.04 -25.80
C SER A 17 -9.21 0.52 -25.44
N SER A 18 -8.12 -0.03 -25.94
CA SER A 18 -7.90 -0.69 -27.21
C SER A 18 -6.59 -1.48 -27.12
N THR A 19 -6.59 -2.68 -27.69
CA THR A 19 -5.37 -3.40 -28.06
C THR A 19 -4.53 -2.51 -28.98
N THR A 20 -3.25 -2.28 -28.63
CA THR A 20 -2.22 -2.13 -29.66
C THR A 20 -0.95 -2.82 -29.18
N LYS A 21 -0.69 -4.00 -29.76
CA LYS A 21 0.58 -4.71 -29.63
C LYS A 21 1.64 -3.89 -30.34
N ASN A 22 2.55 -3.27 -29.59
CA ASN A 22 3.82 -2.80 -30.15
C ASN A 22 4.96 -3.55 -29.45
N SER A 23 5.27 -4.74 -29.98
CA SER A 23 6.64 -5.23 -29.96
C SER A 23 7.47 -4.27 -30.82
N ALA A 24 8.21 -3.38 -30.16
CA ALA A 24 9.36 -2.74 -30.75
C ALA A 24 10.55 -3.10 -29.87
N ASN A 25 11.42 -3.91 -30.45
CA ASN A 25 12.65 -4.39 -29.84
C ASN A 25 13.55 -3.19 -29.53
N THR A 26 14.10 -3.13 -28.32
CA THR A 26 15.38 -2.47 -28.09
C THR A 26 16.06 -3.22 -26.97
N GLU A 27 16.95 -4.12 -27.36
CA GLU A 27 17.93 -4.73 -26.47
C GLU A 27 18.89 -3.63 -26.00
N ALA A 28 18.63 -3.12 -24.81
CA ALA A 28 19.64 -2.45 -24.01
C ALA A 28 19.26 -2.72 -22.55
N GLY A 29 19.99 -3.66 -21.94
CA GLY A 29 19.95 -3.94 -20.51
C GLY A 29 20.47 -2.74 -19.72
N LEU A 30 19.72 -1.64 -19.74
CA LEU A 30 19.92 -0.51 -18.88
C LEU A 30 19.38 -0.94 -17.52
N ALA A 31 20.30 -1.18 -16.57
CA ALA A 31 20.00 -1.43 -15.17
C ALA A 31 19.01 -0.37 -14.67
N LYS A 32 17.72 -0.70 -14.75
CA LYS A 32 16.65 0.15 -14.26
C LYS A 32 16.85 0.19 -12.77
N SER A 33 17.46 1.27 -12.28
CA SER A 33 17.47 1.62 -10.86
C SER A 33 16.04 1.44 -10.37
N LYS A 34 15.83 0.39 -9.57
CA LYS A 34 14.52 -0.02 -9.10
C LYS A 34 14.10 1.05 -8.10
N ARG A 35 13.56 2.16 -8.61
CA ARG A 35 13.00 3.22 -7.77
C ARG A 35 11.76 2.63 -7.14
N TYR A 36 11.91 2.20 -5.89
CA TYR A 36 10.78 1.78 -5.08
C TYR A 36 9.86 2.98 -4.91
N ARG A 37 8.57 2.80 -5.20
CA ARG A 37 7.56 3.82 -4.89
C ARG A 37 7.44 3.86 -3.38
N ILE A 38 7.96 4.92 -2.76
CA ILE A 38 7.83 5.15 -1.32
C ILE A 38 6.48 5.84 -1.12
N ALA A 39 5.57 5.14 -0.45
CA ALA A 39 4.32 5.71 0.04
C ALA A 39 4.39 5.72 1.57
N LEU A 40 3.90 6.80 2.17
CA LEU A 40 3.73 6.88 3.62
C LEU A 40 2.32 6.36 3.94
N GLY A 41 2.23 5.43 4.88
CA GLY A 41 0.98 4.89 5.39
C GLY A 41 0.93 5.00 6.91
N ASP A 42 -0.26 4.84 7.47
CA ASP A 42 -0.47 4.95 8.90
C ASP A 42 0.12 3.76 9.66
N VAL A 43 0.50 4.02 10.91
CA VAL A 43 0.90 2.96 11.84
C VAL A 43 -0.36 2.20 12.26
N THR A 44 -0.25 0.88 12.32
CA THR A 44 -1.33 -0.03 12.71
C THR A 44 -0.78 -1.04 13.71
N PRO A 45 -1.61 -1.68 14.54
CA PRO A 45 -1.16 -2.70 15.48
C PRO A 45 -0.36 -3.84 14.81
N ASN A 46 -0.67 -4.12 13.54
CA ASN A 46 0.00 -5.14 12.73
C ASN A 46 1.44 -4.77 12.34
N ASN A 47 1.77 -3.48 12.22
CA ASN A 47 3.10 -3.01 11.80
C ASN A 47 3.97 -2.49 12.96
N LEU A 48 3.43 -2.46 14.19
CA LEU A 48 4.11 -1.98 15.40
C LEU A 48 5.43 -2.71 15.71
N GLY A 49 5.51 -4.02 15.42
CA GLY A 49 6.75 -4.79 15.58
C GLY A 49 7.87 -4.33 14.65
N GLN A 50 7.51 -3.92 13.42
CA GLN A 50 8.46 -3.36 12.46
C GLN A 50 8.94 -1.98 12.91
N LEU A 51 8.01 -1.14 13.39
CA LEU A 51 8.33 0.18 13.96
C LEU A 51 9.28 0.07 15.15
N LYS A 52 9.02 -0.86 16.09
CA LYS A 52 9.91 -1.14 17.23
C LYS A 52 11.33 -1.45 16.77
N ARG A 53 11.45 -2.38 15.83
CA ARG A 53 12.76 -2.81 15.31
C ARG A 53 13.49 -1.68 14.59
N LEU A 54 12.77 -0.87 13.81
CA LEU A 54 13.35 0.28 13.13
C LEU A 54 13.88 1.29 14.16
N ASN A 55 13.08 1.64 15.15
CA ASN A 55 13.46 2.58 16.20
C ASN A 55 14.71 2.11 16.98
N SER A 56 14.81 0.81 17.28
CA SER A 56 16.00 0.25 17.96
C SER A 56 17.29 0.31 17.14
N VAL A 57 17.18 0.30 15.80
CA VAL A 57 18.35 0.40 14.90
C VAL A 57 18.73 1.84 14.63
N LEU A 58 17.73 2.73 14.53
CA LEU A 58 17.96 4.14 14.22
C LEU A 58 18.41 4.95 15.44
N PHE A 59 17.97 4.57 16.64
CA PHE A 59 18.23 5.34 17.86
C PHE A 59 18.89 4.51 18.95
N PRO A 60 19.89 5.05 19.67
CA PRO A 60 20.52 4.40 20.82
C PRO A 60 19.65 4.50 22.10
N VAL A 61 18.33 4.62 21.95
CA VAL A 61 17.37 4.84 23.03
C VAL A 61 16.36 3.70 23.03
N ASN A 62 16.07 3.16 24.22
CA ASN A 62 15.07 2.11 24.40
C ASN A 62 13.73 2.72 24.80
N TYR A 63 12.71 2.54 23.95
CA TYR A 63 11.34 2.95 24.24
C TYR A 63 10.61 1.85 25.02
N SER A 64 9.80 2.26 26.00
CA SER A 64 8.97 1.35 26.79
C SER A 64 7.76 0.83 26.00
N GLU A 65 7.13 -0.25 26.46
CA GLU A 65 5.91 -0.75 25.83
C GLU A 65 4.75 0.26 25.83
N ARG A 66 4.69 1.15 26.83
CA ARG A 66 3.66 2.20 26.91
C ARG A 66 3.71 3.14 25.70
N PHE A 67 4.91 3.47 25.23
CA PHE A 67 5.12 4.33 24.06
C PHE A 67 4.48 3.75 22.78
N TYR A 68 4.39 2.42 22.67
CA TYR A 68 3.86 1.74 21.49
C TYR A 68 2.37 1.36 21.63
N LYS A 69 1.73 1.61 22.78
CA LYS A 69 0.30 1.29 23.00
C LYS A 69 -0.64 2.41 22.55
N ASP A 70 -0.14 3.64 22.53
CA ASP A 70 -0.92 4.84 22.20
C ASP A 70 -0.71 5.31 20.74
N VAL A 71 -0.08 4.46 19.91
CA VAL A 71 0.23 4.69 18.49
C VAL A 71 -0.64 3.79 17.63
#